data_AF-A0AAW4N552-F1
#
_entry.id   AF-A0AAW4N552-F1
#
_cell.length_a   1.000
_cell.length_b   1.000
_cell.length_c   1.000
_cell.angle_alpha   90.00
_cell.angle_beta   90.00
_cell.angle_gamma   90.00
#
_symmetry.space_group_name_H-M   'P 1'
#
loop_
_entity.id
_entity.type
_entity.pdbx_description
1 polymer ?
#
loop_
_entity_poly.entity_id
_entity_poly.type
_entity_poly.pdbx_seq_one_letter_code
_entity_poly.pdbx_strand_id
1 'polypeptide(L)'
;MEQYNSYRDSGVEWIGEVPSHWNICKLKHLSHIFGRIGFRGYNQTDLVGEGEGAITLSPSNMQNGKMNYDKCSYLSWYKYNESPEIKIYDGDILFVKTGSTFGKVSYVANLPMEATINPQIVVFKNIKGSNKYLYYLLSNEIVQRQVSLTVGGSTIPTLLQENILNYVVPVAPKEEQDAIASYLDKKCSEIDNVISAQQKRIALLRELKQSVITHAVTKGLNPNVEMKDSGVEWIGKIPASWDVVHLKRILRERMQYGANEPAESDDTTYPRYIRITDITANGELRPETFKSLEPSKAKDYLLDKGDVLFARSGATVGKTFLFNADIKACYAGYLIKASCDKRRMLPEYLYYYTQSGAYECWKNSVFIQSTIQNIGADKYQMMYIPVPSKDEQKQIVEYTMRKSQIFDAAISKAQHQVELLQEYKQSLITEVVTGKRKVS
;
A
#
# COMPACT_ATOMS: atom_id res chain seq x y z
N MET A 1 -0.82 26.11 22.89
CA MET A 1 0.65 26.03 23.00
C MET A 1 1.18 27.41 22.76
N GLU A 2 2.24 27.78 23.45
CA GLU A 2 2.81 29.13 23.40
C GLU A 2 3.67 29.32 22.14
N GLN A 3 3.70 30.55 21.65
CA GLN A 3 4.68 31.01 20.67
C GLN A 3 5.96 31.47 21.38
N TYR A 4 7.05 31.61 20.64
CA TYR A 4 8.24 32.27 21.18
C TYR A 4 8.00 33.78 21.32
N ASN A 5 8.74 34.43 22.22
CA ASN A 5 8.55 35.85 22.54
C ASN A 5 8.89 36.78 21.36
N SER A 6 9.74 36.34 20.43
CA SER A 6 10.13 37.10 19.26
C SER A 6 10.52 36.20 18.10
N TYR A 7 10.24 36.66 16.88
CA TYR A 7 10.57 35.99 15.62
C TYR A 7 11.43 36.89 14.73
N ARG A 8 12.13 36.29 13.77
CA ARG A 8 12.84 36.97 12.69
C ARG A 8 12.65 36.21 11.38
N ASP A 9 12.71 36.90 10.25
CA ASP A 9 12.80 36.26 8.95
C ASP A 9 14.09 35.43 8.86
N SER A 10 13.97 34.17 8.44
CA SER A 10 15.10 33.28 8.20
C SER A 10 15.93 33.68 6.97
N GLY A 11 15.38 34.52 6.08
CA GLY A 11 15.96 34.84 4.78
C GLY A 11 15.80 33.73 3.75
N VAL A 12 14.99 32.71 4.05
CA VAL A 12 14.69 31.59 3.16
C VAL A 12 13.17 31.45 3.08
N GLU A 13 12.60 31.77 1.92
CA GLU A 13 11.16 31.88 1.69
C GLU A 13 10.35 30.68 2.22
N TRP A 14 10.82 29.45 1.94
CA TRP A 14 10.10 28.24 2.35
C TRP A 14 10.32 27.83 3.81
N ILE A 15 11.25 28.46 4.53
CA ILE A 15 11.41 28.31 5.99
C ILE A 15 10.50 29.31 6.70
N GLY A 16 10.46 30.57 6.22
CA GLY A 16 9.66 31.65 6.77
C GLY A 16 10.28 32.24 8.04
N GLU A 17 9.43 32.65 8.99
CA GLU A 17 9.88 33.20 10.27
C GLU A 17 10.30 32.11 11.27
N VAL A 18 11.35 32.40 12.03
CA VAL A 18 11.90 31.52 13.07
C VAL A 18 12.12 32.32 14.36
N PRO A 19 12.19 31.68 15.55
CA PRO A 19 12.49 32.39 16.79
C PRO A 19 13.78 33.20 16.68
N SER A 20 13.81 34.43 17.21
CA SER A 20 14.91 35.36 16.95
C SER A 20 16.27 34.85 17.40
N HIS A 21 16.31 34.00 18.43
CA HIS A 21 17.53 33.40 18.98
C HIS A 21 17.96 32.09 18.29
N TRP A 22 17.14 31.55 17.38
CA TRP A 22 17.50 30.38 16.58
C TRP A 22 18.44 30.76 15.44
N ASN A 23 19.32 29.82 15.05
CA ASN A 23 20.26 30.03 13.96
C ASN A 23 19.76 29.41 12.64
N ILE A 24 20.13 30.01 11.52
CA ILE A 24 19.94 29.42 10.19
C ILE A 24 21.32 28.99 9.68
N CYS A 25 21.49 27.70 9.38
CA CYS A 25 22.75 27.21 8.84
C CYS A 25 22.57 26.04 7.87
N LYS A 26 23.65 25.68 7.20
CA LYS A 26 23.73 24.50 6.33
C LYS A 26 24.02 23.24 7.14
N LEU A 27 23.51 22.08 6.71
CA LEU A 27 23.72 20.78 7.36
C LEU A 27 25.21 20.44 7.60
N LYS A 28 26.13 20.90 6.72
CA LYS A 28 27.58 20.75 6.89
C LYS A 28 28.15 21.35 8.18
N HIS A 29 27.46 22.30 8.79
CA HIS A 29 27.90 22.88 10.06
C HIS A 29 27.45 22.06 11.27
N LEU A 30 26.47 21.17 11.08
CA LEU A 30 25.85 20.35 12.11
C LEU A 30 26.41 18.93 12.16
N SER A 31 26.88 18.38 11.05
CA SER A 31 27.26 16.97 10.96
C SER A 31 28.18 16.70 9.76
N HIS A 32 28.82 15.54 9.77
CA HIS A 32 29.48 14.96 8.61
C HIS A 32 28.58 13.91 7.98
N ILE A 33 28.68 13.74 6.67
CA ILE A 33 27.95 12.71 5.93
C ILE A 33 28.94 11.73 5.34
N PHE A 34 28.66 10.44 5.45
CA PHE A 34 29.47 9.38 4.87
C PHE A 34 28.58 8.41 4.09
N GLY A 35 29.07 7.97 2.94
CA GLY A 35 28.45 6.95 2.11
C GLY A 35 29.51 6.09 1.46
N ARG A 36 29.12 4.93 0.95
CA ARG A 36 30.05 4.12 0.15
C ARG A 36 30.54 4.91 -1.06
N ILE A 37 31.85 4.92 -1.23
CA ILE A 37 32.57 5.53 -2.35
C ILE A 37 32.80 4.48 -3.45
N GLY A 38 32.80 4.92 -4.72
CA GLY A 38 32.71 4.02 -5.87
C GLY A 38 33.72 2.87 -5.89
N PHE A 39 34.98 3.13 -5.55
CA PHE A 39 36.01 2.09 -5.53
C PHE A 39 35.93 1.14 -4.31
N ARG A 40 35.20 1.52 -3.26
CA ARG A 40 34.83 0.67 -2.09
C ARG A 40 33.38 0.19 -2.18
N GLY A 41 32.84 0.17 -3.39
CA GLY A 41 31.60 -0.53 -3.68
C GLY A 41 31.74 -2.02 -3.38
N TYR A 42 30.60 -2.67 -3.19
CA TYR A 42 30.53 -4.12 -3.07
C TYR A 42 29.52 -4.67 -4.09
N ASN A 43 29.70 -5.92 -4.49
CA ASN A 43 28.84 -6.63 -5.43
C ASN A 43 28.23 -7.88 -4.76
N GLN A 44 27.53 -8.73 -5.52
CA GLN A 44 26.90 -9.92 -4.96
C GLN A 44 27.88 -10.93 -4.34
N THR A 45 29.12 -11.03 -4.81
CA THR A 45 30.11 -11.97 -4.25
C THR A 45 30.66 -11.52 -2.91
N ASP A 46 30.48 -10.25 -2.56
CA ASP A 46 30.84 -9.71 -1.24
C ASP A 46 29.78 -9.99 -0.17
N LEU A 47 28.57 -10.38 -0.60
CA LEU A 47 27.48 -10.77 0.30
C LEU A 47 27.68 -12.19 0.78
N VAL A 48 27.41 -12.40 2.06
CA VAL A 48 27.66 -13.65 2.78
C VAL A 48 26.42 -14.12 3.53
N GLY A 49 26.47 -15.33 4.09
CA GLY A 49 25.41 -15.86 4.93
C GLY A 49 25.29 -15.11 6.26
N GLU A 50 24.18 -15.36 6.95
CA GLU A 50 24.00 -14.93 8.35
C GLU A 50 25.11 -15.52 9.23
N GLY A 51 25.73 -14.67 10.07
CA GLY A 51 26.85 -15.05 10.94
C GLY A 51 28.25 -14.94 10.29
N GLU A 52 28.34 -14.78 8.97
CA GLU A 52 29.63 -14.69 8.25
C GLU A 52 30.07 -13.24 7.96
N GLY A 53 29.27 -12.26 8.37
CA GLY A 53 29.50 -10.85 8.09
C GLY A 53 28.61 -9.91 8.90
N ALA A 54 28.74 -8.61 8.61
CA ALA A 54 27.95 -7.55 9.23
C ALA A 54 26.66 -7.29 8.44
N ILE A 55 25.60 -6.81 9.09
CA ILE A 55 24.37 -6.40 8.40
C ILE A 55 24.68 -5.27 7.41
N THR A 56 24.24 -5.37 6.15
CA THR A 56 24.23 -4.24 5.22
C THR A 56 22.82 -3.68 5.09
N LEU A 57 22.61 -2.53 5.71
CA LEU A 57 21.31 -1.84 5.77
C LEU A 57 20.99 -1.23 4.42
N SER A 58 19.76 -1.44 3.97
CA SER A 58 19.23 -0.93 2.71
C SER A 58 17.95 -0.13 2.92
N PRO A 59 17.46 0.61 1.91
CA PRO A 59 16.22 1.38 2.06
C PRO A 59 14.98 0.55 2.45
N SER A 60 14.97 -0.76 2.20
CA SER A 60 13.89 -1.67 2.63
C SER A 60 13.92 -1.97 4.13
N ASN A 61 15.07 -1.79 4.78
CA ASN A 61 15.18 -1.88 6.25
C ASN A 61 14.66 -0.62 6.95
N MET A 62 14.48 0.50 6.24
CA MET A 62 13.94 1.73 6.81
C MET A 62 12.42 1.68 6.75
N GLN A 63 11.69 1.81 7.86
CA GLN A 63 10.23 1.76 7.90
C GLN A 63 9.68 2.75 8.93
N ASN A 64 8.82 3.67 8.49
CA ASN A 64 8.19 4.69 9.35
C ASN A 64 9.18 5.44 10.26
N GLY A 65 10.35 5.80 9.71
CA GLY A 65 11.40 6.52 10.44
C GLY A 65 12.28 5.67 11.36
N LYS A 66 12.06 4.36 11.43
CA LYS A 66 12.80 3.39 12.25
C LYS A 66 13.50 2.34 11.39
N MET A 67 14.45 1.65 11.97
CA MET A 67 15.07 0.47 11.34
C MET A 67 14.29 -0.80 11.68
N ASN A 68 14.07 -1.65 10.68
CA ASN A 68 13.54 -3.00 10.79
C ASN A 68 14.65 -4.00 10.39
N TYR A 69 14.90 -4.95 11.29
CA TYR A 69 15.95 -5.95 11.18
C TYR A 69 15.42 -7.38 10.95
N ASP A 70 14.12 -7.54 10.66
CA ASP A 70 13.49 -8.87 10.47
C ASP A 70 14.03 -9.60 9.23
N LYS A 71 14.50 -8.84 8.24
CA LYS A 71 15.11 -9.35 7.02
C LYS A 71 16.33 -8.51 6.66
N CYS A 72 17.51 -9.09 6.84
CA CYS A 72 18.79 -8.44 6.58
C CYS A 72 19.60 -9.21 5.52
N SER A 73 20.44 -8.47 4.81
CA SER A 73 21.53 -9.04 4.03
C SER A 73 22.84 -8.82 4.78
N TYR A 74 23.81 -9.71 4.58
CA TYR A 74 25.09 -9.66 5.29
C TYR A 74 26.23 -9.41 4.32
N LEU A 75 27.16 -8.55 4.72
CA LEU A 75 28.35 -8.18 3.97
C LEU A 75 29.57 -8.74 4.68
N SER A 76 30.49 -9.34 3.93
CA SER A 76 31.70 -9.95 4.51
C SER A 76 32.44 -9.02 5.47
N TRP A 77 33.05 -9.59 6.52
CA TRP A 77 33.84 -8.84 7.48
C TRP A 77 34.98 -8.03 6.84
N TYR A 78 35.56 -8.54 5.76
CA TYR A 78 36.56 -7.83 4.97
C TYR A 78 36.00 -6.49 4.43
N LYS A 79 34.87 -6.53 3.72
CA LYS A 79 34.22 -5.34 3.16
C LYS A 79 33.61 -4.43 4.21
N TYR A 80 33.17 -4.98 5.34
CA TYR A 80 32.74 -4.19 6.49
C TYR A 80 33.90 -3.37 7.09
N ASN A 81 35.07 -3.98 7.27
CA ASN A 81 36.24 -3.33 7.87
C ASN A 81 36.97 -2.37 6.92
N GLU A 82 36.79 -2.51 5.59
CA GLU A 82 37.34 -1.62 4.56
C GLU A 82 36.85 -0.16 4.69
N SER A 83 35.68 0.08 5.28
CA SER A 83 35.05 1.41 5.37
C SER A 83 34.58 1.72 6.80
N PRO A 84 35.50 2.02 7.74
CA PRO A 84 35.16 2.30 9.14
C PRO A 84 34.22 3.50 9.33
N GLU A 85 34.24 4.48 8.41
CA GLU A 85 33.45 5.71 8.43
C GLU A 85 31.93 5.48 8.27
N ILE A 86 31.54 4.33 7.71
CA ILE A 86 30.14 3.94 7.49
C ILE A 86 29.70 2.76 8.38
N LYS A 87 30.46 2.46 9.44
CA LYS A 87 30.02 1.54 10.49
C LYS A 87 28.87 2.19 11.26
N ILE A 88 27.81 1.42 11.50
CA ILE A 88 26.56 1.90 12.08
C ILE A 88 26.48 1.54 13.56
N TYR A 89 26.01 2.51 14.34
CA TYR A 89 25.78 2.40 15.78
C TYR A 89 24.40 2.96 16.12
N ASP A 90 23.88 2.56 17.28
CA ASP A 90 22.66 3.15 17.82
C ASP A 90 22.81 4.67 17.98
N GLY A 91 21.78 5.40 17.57
CA GLY A 91 21.78 6.86 17.52
C GLY A 91 22.22 7.46 16.19
N ASP A 92 22.73 6.67 15.25
CA ASP A 92 23.03 7.17 13.89
C ASP A 92 21.75 7.56 13.13
N ILE A 93 21.89 8.53 12.22
CA ILE A 93 20.82 8.91 11.30
C ILE A 93 21.17 8.46 9.88
N LEU A 94 20.28 7.67 9.29
CA LEU A 94 20.41 7.19 7.92
C LEU A 94 19.51 7.99 6.98
N PHE A 95 20.02 8.25 5.78
CA PHE A 95 19.32 8.99 4.74
C PHE A 95 19.50 8.33 3.38
N VAL A 96 18.40 8.12 2.66
CA VAL A 96 18.44 7.50 1.32
C VAL A 96 18.82 8.55 0.29
N LYS A 97 19.98 8.39 -0.36
CA LYS A 97 20.45 9.28 -1.41
C LYS A 97 20.08 8.82 -2.83
N THR A 98 19.83 7.53 -3.06
CA THR A 98 19.63 6.98 -4.41
C THR A 98 18.48 5.99 -4.48
N GLY A 99 17.68 6.06 -5.55
CA GLY A 99 16.58 5.15 -5.83
C GLY A 99 15.21 5.75 -5.50
N SER A 100 14.12 5.02 -5.75
CA SER A 100 12.74 5.52 -5.67
C SER A 100 12.29 6.04 -4.29
N THR A 101 13.06 5.75 -3.25
CA THR A 101 12.79 6.18 -1.86
C THR A 101 13.79 7.23 -1.37
N PHE A 102 14.44 7.96 -2.29
CA PHE A 102 15.33 9.08 -1.97
C PHE A 102 14.67 10.08 -1.02
N GLY A 103 15.44 10.68 -0.12
CA GLY A 103 14.93 11.62 0.90
C GLY A 103 14.46 10.96 2.19
N LYS A 104 14.21 9.64 2.19
CA LYS A 104 13.78 8.90 3.38
C LYS A 104 14.85 8.94 4.47
N VAL A 105 14.41 9.17 5.71
CA VAL A 105 15.26 9.28 6.90
C VAL A 105 14.89 8.21 7.92
N SER A 106 15.85 7.67 8.66
CA SER A 106 15.56 6.80 9.80
C SER A 106 16.59 6.95 10.92
N TYR A 107 16.10 6.79 12.15
CA TYR A 107 16.92 6.73 13.35
C TYR A 107 17.29 5.27 13.65
N VAL A 108 18.57 4.99 13.88
CA VAL A 108 19.08 3.66 14.24
C VAL A 108 18.91 3.44 15.74
N ALA A 109 18.25 2.36 16.13
CA ALA A 109 18.08 1.96 17.52
C ALA A 109 17.93 0.44 17.63
N ASN A 110 18.43 -0.13 18.74
CA ASN A 110 18.36 -1.56 19.02
C ASN A 110 19.06 -2.40 17.94
N LEU A 111 20.23 -1.96 17.50
CA LEU A 111 21.02 -2.67 16.50
C LEU A 111 21.38 -4.09 17.02
N PRO A 112 21.04 -5.17 16.30
CA PRO A 112 21.23 -6.52 16.81
C PRO A 112 22.67 -7.03 16.73
N MET A 113 23.48 -6.47 15.81
CA MET A 113 24.88 -6.80 15.60
C MET A 113 25.55 -5.70 14.75
N GLU A 114 26.84 -5.83 14.45
CA GLU A 114 27.57 -4.91 13.59
C GLU A 114 26.84 -4.70 12.26
N ALA A 115 26.71 -3.43 11.87
CA ALA A 115 26.06 -3.04 10.64
C ALA A 115 26.82 -1.97 9.87
N THR A 116 26.59 -1.95 8.57
CA THR A 116 27.03 -0.95 7.61
C THR A 116 25.85 -0.60 6.69
N ILE A 117 26.06 0.30 5.75
CA ILE A 117 25.04 0.74 4.80
C ILE A 117 25.33 0.23 3.40
N ASN A 118 24.27 0.01 2.62
CA ASN A 118 24.38 -0.21 1.20
C ASN A 118 24.72 1.10 0.45
N PRO A 119 25.09 1.06 -0.84
CA PRO A 119 25.46 2.25 -1.60
C PRO A 119 24.37 3.31 -1.78
N GLN A 120 23.09 2.98 -1.51
CA GLN A 120 21.96 3.90 -1.67
C GLN A 120 21.75 4.80 -0.45
N ILE A 121 22.37 4.48 0.68
CA ILE A 121 22.23 5.19 1.95
C ILE A 121 23.51 5.99 2.23
N VAL A 122 23.33 7.07 2.97
CA VAL A 122 24.39 7.81 3.67
C VAL A 122 24.06 7.88 5.16
N VAL A 123 25.09 7.95 5.99
CA VAL A 123 24.99 8.10 7.44
C VAL A 123 25.49 9.47 7.86
N PHE A 124 24.74 10.14 8.74
CA PHE A 124 25.19 11.34 9.42
C PHE A 124 25.98 10.97 10.69
N LYS A 125 27.19 11.52 10.80
CA LYS A 125 28.15 11.29 11.89
C LYS A 125 28.63 12.61 12.48
N ASN A 126 29.28 12.54 13.64
CA ASN A 126 29.85 13.71 14.33
C ASN A 126 28.83 14.85 14.47
N ILE A 127 27.61 14.49 14.86
CA ILE A 127 26.49 15.42 14.96
C ILE A 127 26.75 16.36 16.14
N LYS A 128 26.65 17.66 15.89
CA LYS A 128 26.72 18.70 16.91
C LYS A 128 25.33 18.93 17.49
N GLY A 129 25.13 18.48 18.73
CA GLY A 129 23.85 18.59 19.42
C GLY A 129 23.15 17.24 19.50
N SER A 130 21.82 17.24 19.43
CA SER A 130 20.99 16.05 19.63
C SER A 130 20.76 15.29 18.31
N ASN A 131 21.15 14.02 18.26
CA ASN A 131 20.94 13.16 17.08
C ASN A 131 19.45 13.02 16.76
N LYS A 132 18.59 12.86 17.77
CA LYS A 132 17.15 12.77 17.58
C LYS A 132 16.54 14.06 17.04
N TYR A 133 17.01 15.21 17.50
CA TYR A 133 16.61 16.49 16.92
C TYR A 133 16.99 16.56 15.43
N LEU A 134 18.22 16.17 15.07
CA LEU A 134 18.64 16.11 13.67
C LEU A 134 17.77 15.16 12.85
N TYR A 135 17.37 14.00 13.39
CA TYR A 135 16.42 13.10 12.76
C TYR A 135 15.10 13.79 12.41
N TYR A 136 14.48 14.48 13.38
CA TYR A 136 13.23 15.21 13.13
C TYR A 136 13.42 16.37 12.16
N LEU A 137 14.56 17.07 12.24
CA LEU A 137 14.90 18.16 11.33
C LEU A 137 15.08 17.66 9.88
N LEU A 138 15.72 16.51 9.67
CA LEU A 138 15.87 15.90 8.34
C LEU A 138 14.55 15.33 7.80
N SER A 139 13.64 14.93 8.70
CA SER A 139 12.34 14.34 8.34
C SER A 139 11.26 15.37 8.02
N ASN A 140 11.49 16.65 8.28
CA ASN A 140 10.49 17.71 8.10
C ASN A 140 10.26 18.10 6.64
N GLU A 141 9.18 18.83 6.37
CA GLU A 141 8.80 19.23 5.01
C GLU A 141 9.81 20.18 4.34
N ILE A 142 10.55 20.98 5.11
CA ILE A 142 11.55 21.93 4.58
C ILE A 142 12.73 21.19 3.96
N VAL A 143 13.24 20.15 4.63
CA VAL A 143 14.33 19.33 4.09
C VAL A 143 13.80 18.49 2.93
N GLN A 144 12.61 17.91 3.04
CA GLN A 144 12.01 17.14 1.94
C GLN A 144 11.75 18.01 0.69
N ARG A 145 11.37 19.28 0.85
CA ARG A 145 11.25 20.23 -0.27
C ARG A 145 12.60 20.49 -0.94
N GLN A 146 13.67 20.69 -0.17
CA GLN A 146 15.02 20.85 -0.72
C GLN A 146 15.49 19.59 -1.45
N VAL A 147 15.14 18.40 -0.94
CA VAL A 147 15.37 17.12 -1.61
C VAL A 147 14.68 17.07 -2.97
N SER A 148 13.38 17.38 -3.03
CA SER A 148 12.61 17.38 -4.28
C SER A 148 13.16 18.38 -5.31
N LEU A 149 13.63 19.55 -4.87
CA LEU A 149 14.23 20.56 -5.76
C LEU A 149 15.62 20.16 -6.28
N THR A 150 16.35 19.29 -5.56
CA THR A 150 17.69 18.84 -5.96
C THR A 150 17.61 17.76 -7.04
N VAL A 151 16.55 16.96 -7.05
CA VAL A 151 16.37 15.84 -7.97
C VAL A 151 15.70 16.34 -9.26
N GLY A 152 16.49 16.61 -10.30
CA GLY A 152 15.99 16.75 -11.67
C GLY A 152 15.51 15.39 -12.21
N GLY A 153 14.48 15.38 -13.07
CA GLY A 153 13.67 14.21 -13.49
C GLY A 153 14.38 13.05 -14.22
N SER A 154 15.46 12.51 -13.65
CA SER A 154 16.15 11.31 -14.11
C SER A 154 15.41 10.03 -13.71
N THR A 155 15.64 8.94 -14.45
CA THR A 155 15.01 7.63 -14.19
C THR A 155 15.47 7.00 -12.87
N ILE A 156 16.66 7.34 -12.37
CA ILE A 156 17.14 6.95 -11.03
C ILE A 156 17.59 8.22 -10.30
N PRO A 157 16.77 8.76 -9.40
CA PRO A 157 17.11 9.96 -8.65
C PRO A 157 18.30 9.69 -7.74
N THR A 158 19.32 10.55 -7.79
CA THR A 158 20.53 10.45 -6.98
C THR A 158 20.90 11.82 -6.42
N LEU A 159 21.01 11.89 -5.10
CA LEU A 159 21.44 13.06 -4.35
C LEU A 159 22.95 12.98 -4.07
N LEU A 160 23.69 13.98 -4.52
CA LEU A 160 25.09 14.12 -4.16
C LEU A 160 25.21 14.49 -2.67
N GLN A 161 26.21 13.93 -1.98
CA GLN A 161 26.48 14.21 -0.58
C GLN A 161 26.68 15.72 -0.34
N GLU A 162 27.35 16.41 -1.27
CA GLU A 162 27.55 17.86 -1.22
C GLU A 162 26.24 18.65 -1.27
N ASN A 163 25.27 18.20 -2.06
CA ASN A 163 23.96 18.86 -2.13
C ASN A 163 23.23 18.74 -0.79
N ILE A 164 23.22 17.52 -0.22
CA ILE A 164 22.61 17.26 1.10
C ILE A 164 23.26 18.15 2.16
N LEU A 165 24.59 18.20 2.22
CA LEU A 165 25.33 19.04 3.16
C LEU A 165 25.07 20.55 3.02
N ASN A 166 24.60 21.00 1.85
CA ASN A 166 24.28 22.39 1.59
C ASN A 166 22.81 22.77 1.89
N TYR A 167 21.96 21.83 2.31
CA TYR A 167 20.59 22.15 2.72
C TYR A 167 20.58 23.08 3.92
N VAL A 168 19.75 24.12 3.82
CA VAL A 168 19.59 25.17 4.81
C VAL A 168 18.48 24.78 5.77
N VAL A 169 18.76 24.88 7.07
CA VAL A 169 17.84 24.47 8.12
C VAL A 169 17.86 25.47 9.28
N PRO A 170 16.71 25.68 9.95
CA PRO A 170 16.68 26.36 11.23
C PRO A 170 17.16 25.42 12.34
N VAL A 171 17.90 25.95 13.30
CA VAL A 171 18.54 25.18 14.36
C VAL A 171 18.28 25.85 15.70
N ALA A 172 17.60 25.11 16.56
CA ALA A 172 17.39 25.48 17.96
C ALA A 172 18.71 25.46 18.76
N PRO A 173 18.84 26.27 19.82
CA PRO A 173 19.92 26.15 20.79
C PRO A 173 20.00 24.73 21.35
N LYS A 174 21.21 24.28 21.72
CA LYS A 174 21.44 22.90 22.18
C LYS A 174 20.56 22.54 23.37
N GLU A 175 20.29 23.52 24.23
CA GLU A 175 19.47 23.42 25.43
C GLU A 175 18.00 23.11 25.11
N GLU A 176 17.50 23.53 23.93
CA GLU A 176 16.12 23.25 23.49
C GLU A 176 15.99 21.94 22.70
N GLN A 177 17.08 21.47 22.07
CA GLN A 177 17.02 20.35 21.13
C GLN A 177 16.52 19.05 21.77
N ASP A 178 16.97 18.73 22.98
CA ASP A 178 16.56 17.51 23.68
C ASP A 178 15.11 17.58 24.17
N ALA A 179 14.64 18.77 24.57
CA ALA A 179 13.23 18.99 24.91
C ALA A 179 12.33 18.83 23.69
N ILE A 180 12.72 19.41 22.55
CA ILE A 180 12.04 19.26 21.27
C ILE A 180 11.99 17.78 20.85
N ALA A 181 13.13 17.09 20.88
CA ALA A 181 13.22 15.69 20.50
C ALA A 181 12.34 14.80 21.38
N SER A 182 12.36 15.01 22.70
CA SER A 182 11.55 14.25 23.66
C SER A 182 10.05 14.51 23.47
N TYR A 183 9.66 15.76 23.21
CA TYR A 183 8.29 16.13 22.90
C TYR A 183 7.80 15.46 21.61
N LEU A 184 8.60 15.51 20.55
CA LEU A 184 8.27 14.91 19.26
C LEU A 184 8.21 13.39 19.34
N ASP A 185 9.13 12.74 20.07
CA ASP A 185 9.07 11.29 20.33
C ASP A 185 7.75 10.89 20.97
N LYS A 186 7.37 11.57 22.04
CA LYS A 186 6.11 11.31 22.75
C LYS A 186 4.92 11.49 21.82
N LYS A 187 4.82 12.64 21.14
CA LYS A 187 3.67 12.97 20.29
C LYS A 187 3.58 12.10 19.04
N CYS A 188 4.70 11.86 18.37
CA CYS A 188 4.76 10.97 17.21
C CYS A 188 4.39 9.55 17.61
N SER A 189 4.85 9.06 18.76
CA SER A 189 4.47 7.74 19.25
C SER A 189 2.99 7.65 19.60
N GLU A 190 2.40 8.68 20.22
CA GLU A 190 0.96 8.75 20.49
C GLU A 190 0.16 8.66 19.18
N ILE A 191 0.55 9.44 18.15
CA ILE A 191 -0.10 9.44 16.83
C ILE A 191 0.07 8.08 16.14
N ASP A 192 1.26 7.51 16.15
CA ASP A 192 1.55 6.21 15.51
C ASP A 192 0.74 5.08 16.15
N ASN A 193 0.54 5.12 17.47
CA ASN A 193 -0.32 4.17 18.17
C ASN A 193 -1.78 4.28 17.70
N VAL A 194 -2.30 5.50 17.52
CA VAL A 194 -3.65 5.73 17.00
C VAL A 194 -3.77 5.25 15.55
N ILE A 195 -2.78 5.56 14.69
CA ILE A 195 -2.74 5.07 13.30
C ILE A 195 -2.76 3.54 13.27
N SER A 196 -1.92 2.89 14.07
CA SER A 196 -1.87 1.42 14.16
C SER A 196 -3.21 0.82 14.59
N ALA A 197 -3.86 1.42 15.60
CA ALA A 197 -5.19 0.99 16.05
C ALA A 197 -6.26 1.14 14.95
N GLN A 198 -6.24 2.24 14.19
CA GLN A 198 -7.16 2.46 13.07
C GLN A 198 -6.92 1.47 11.93
N GLN A 199 -5.65 1.18 11.59
CA GLN A 199 -5.32 0.17 10.59
C GLN A 199 -5.82 -1.22 10.98
N LYS A 200 -5.66 -1.61 12.25
CA LYS A 200 -6.24 -2.86 12.79
C LYS A 200 -7.76 -2.87 12.68
N ARG A 201 -8.43 -1.76 13.00
CA ARG A 201 -9.88 -1.60 12.85
C ARG A 201 -10.33 -1.76 11.40
N ILE A 202 -9.62 -1.18 10.44
CA ILE A 202 -9.90 -1.33 9.00
C ILE A 202 -9.81 -2.81 8.60
N ALA A 203 -8.78 -3.53 9.06
CA ALA A 203 -8.63 -4.96 8.78
C ALA A 203 -9.82 -5.76 9.34
N LEU A 204 -10.21 -5.53 10.60
CA LEU A 204 -11.36 -6.18 11.24
C LEU A 204 -12.69 -5.86 10.53
N LEU A 205 -12.89 -4.62 10.06
CA LEU A 205 -14.09 -4.25 9.30
C LEU A 205 -14.17 -5.00 7.97
N ARG A 206 -13.04 -5.21 7.29
CA ARG A 206 -12.99 -5.99 6.04
C ARG A 206 -13.30 -7.46 6.29
N GLU A 207 -12.72 -8.04 7.33
CA GLU A 207 -12.99 -9.42 7.75
C GLU A 207 -14.47 -9.60 8.12
N LEU A 208 -15.03 -8.69 8.92
CA LEU A 208 -16.43 -8.73 9.30
C LEU A 208 -17.36 -8.57 8.09
N LYS A 209 -17.04 -7.66 7.15
CA LYS A 209 -17.77 -7.52 5.88
C LYS A 209 -17.79 -8.85 5.13
N GLN A 210 -16.63 -9.48 4.94
CA GLN A 210 -16.53 -10.78 4.26
C GLN A 210 -17.30 -11.86 5.01
N SER A 211 -17.24 -11.91 6.34
CA SER A 211 -17.98 -12.86 7.16
C SER A 211 -19.50 -12.69 7.01
N VAL A 212 -20.01 -11.45 7.02
CA VAL A 212 -21.44 -11.14 6.80
C VAL A 212 -21.87 -11.58 5.41
N ILE A 213 -21.08 -11.28 4.37
CA ILE A 213 -21.34 -11.72 3.00
C ILE A 213 -21.37 -13.26 2.96
N THR A 214 -20.36 -13.91 3.52
CA THR A 214 -20.21 -15.38 3.53
C THR A 214 -21.42 -16.03 4.17
N HIS A 215 -21.84 -15.57 5.34
CA HIS A 215 -23.01 -16.08 6.02
C HIS A 215 -24.26 -15.94 5.14
N ALA A 216 -24.49 -14.77 4.54
CA ALA A 216 -25.67 -14.52 3.73
C ALA A 216 -25.72 -15.42 2.47
N VAL A 217 -24.59 -15.62 1.80
CA VAL A 217 -24.52 -16.38 0.54
C VAL A 217 -24.31 -17.89 0.71
N THR A 218 -24.02 -18.38 1.91
CA THR A 218 -23.92 -19.83 2.18
C THR A 218 -24.98 -20.35 3.15
N LYS A 219 -25.48 -19.51 4.07
CA LYS A 219 -26.44 -19.91 5.11
C LYS A 219 -27.81 -19.23 4.99
N GLY A 220 -27.95 -18.27 4.09
CA GLY A 220 -29.17 -17.47 3.96
C GLY A 220 -29.36 -16.48 5.09
N LEU A 221 -30.57 -15.93 5.21
CA LEU A 221 -30.89 -14.89 6.21
C LEU A 221 -31.75 -15.40 7.37
N ASN A 222 -32.36 -16.58 7.24
CA ASN A 222 -33.20 -17.17 8.28
C ASN A 222 -32.35 -18.11 9.17
N PRO A 223 -32.11 -17.77 10.45
CA PRO A 223 -31.29 -18.58 11.34
C PRO A 223 -31.94 -19.91 11.75
N ASN A 224 -33.26 -20.06 11.56
CA ASN A 224 -34.03 -21.22 12.00
C ASN A 224 -34.27 -22.25 10.87
N VAL A 225 -33.67 -22.05 9.70
CA VAL A 225 -33.81 -22.99 8.58
C VAL A 225 -33.04 -24.27 8.87
N GLU A 226 -33.60 -25.42 8.47
CA GLU A 226 -32.89 -26.69 8.53
C GLU A 226 -31.65 -26.63 7.63
N MET A 227 -30.52 -27.13 8.12
CA MET A 227 -29.23 -27.08 7.43
C MET A 227 -28.79 -28.48 7.02
N LYS A 228 -28.23 -28.62 5.81
CA LYS A 228 -27.54 -29.82 5.32
C LYS A 228 -26.08 -29.54 5.01
N ASP A 229 -25.27 -30.59 4.94
CA ASP A 229 -23.91 -30.48 4.42
C ASP A 229 -23.96 -30.19 2.90
N SER A 230 -23.17 -29.22 2.43
CA SER A 230 -23.03 -28.92 1.00
C SER A 230 -22.22 -29.98 0.25
N GLY A 231 -21.42 -30.78 0.96
CA GLY A 231 -20.42 -31.67 0.38
C GLY A 231 -19.16 -30.94 -0.11
N VAL A 232 -19.01 -29.64 0.21
CA VAL A 232 -17.86 -28.81 -0.16
C VAL A 232 -17.31 -28.15 1.09
N GLU A 233 -16.09 -28.52 1.48
CA GLU A 233 -15.46 -28.16 2.76
C GLU A 233 -15.53 -26.65 3.07
N TRP A 234 -15.13 -25.80 2.11
CA TRP A 234 -15.10 -24.34 2.31
C TRP A 234 -16.47 -23.65 2.24
N ILE A 235 -17.52 -24.34 1.77
CA ILE A 235 -18.90 -23.85 1.83
C ILE A 235 -19.53 -24.26 3.16
N GLY A 236 -19.25 -25.49 3.62
CA GLY A 236 -19.77 -26.04 4.87
C GLY A 236 -21.27 -26.36 4.78
N LYS A 237 -22.01 -26.05 5.86
CA LYS A 237 -23.46 -26.28 5.90
C LYS A 237 -24.25 -25.18 5.21
N ILE A 238 -25.29 -25.56 4.48
CA ILE A 238 -26.21 -24.69 3.74
C ILE A 238 -27.67 -25.04 4.09
N PRO A 239 -28.66 -24.18 3.81
CA PRO A 239 -30.07 -24.53 3.97
C PRO A 239 -30.45 -25.80 3.19
N ALA A 240 -31.25 -26.66 3.80
CA ALA A 240 -31.62 -27.96 3.24
C ALA A 240 -32.34 -27.83 1.87
N SER A 241 -33.06 -26.72 1.66
CA SER A 241 -33.75 -26.37 0.43
C SER A 241 -32.82 -25.93 -0.72
N TRP A 242 -31.55 -25.61 -0.46
CA TRP A 242 -30.63 -25.10 -1.47
C TRP A 242 -29.92 -26.23 -2.20
N ASP A 243 -29.64 -26.01 -3.49
CA ASP A 243 -28.77 -26.91 -4.26
C ASP A 243 -27.35 -26.37 -4.32
N VAL A 244 -26.37 -27.25 -4.53
CA VAL A 244 -24.99 -26.88 -4.84
C VAL A 244 -24.66 -27.34 -6.23
N VAL A 245 -24.25 -26.41 -7.09
CA VAL A 245 -23.97 -26.69 -8.50
C VAL A 245 -22.66 -26.08 -8.93
N HIS A 246 -22.07 -26.63 -9.99
CA HIS A 246 -20.97 -25.96 -10.67
C HIS A 246 -21.45 -24.69 -11.38
N LEU A 247 -20.65 -23.62 -11.35
CA LEU A 247 -20.93 -22.34 -12.00
C LEU A 247 -21.42 -22.52 -13.44
N LYS A 248 -20.80 -23.40 -14.23
CA LYS A 248 -21.22 -23.67 -15.62
C LYS A 248 -22.70 -24.05 -15.79
N ARG A 249 -23.36 -24.60 -14.76
CA ARG A 249 -24.78 -25.02 -14.82
C ARG A 249 -25.76 -23.84 -14.69
N ILE A 250 -25.30 -22.68 -14.25
CA ILE A 250 -26.11 -21.47 -14.03
C ILE A 250 -25.75 -20.32 -14.97
N LEU A 251 -24.90 -20.58 -15.98
CA LEU A 251 -24.54 -19.63 -17.02
C LEU A 251 -25.38 -19.87 -18.28
N ARG A 252 -25.65 -18.80 -19.02
CA ARG A 252 -26.29 -18.82 -20.34
C ARG A 252 -25.37 -19.39 -21.41
N GLU A 253 -24.07 -19.16 -21.25
CA GLU A 253 -23.03 -19.56 -22.19
C GLU A 253 -21.74 -19.98 -21.44
N ARG A 254 -20.82 -20.63 -22.16
CA ARG A 254 -19.51 -20.96 -21.60
C ARG A 254 -18.74 -19.68 -21.31
N MET A 255 -17.93 -19.70 -20.24
CA MET A 255 -17.06 -18.58 -19.92
C MET A 255 -16.01 -18.38 -21.01
N GLN A 256 -15.83 -17.14 -21.45
CA GLN A 256 -14.96 -16.76 -22.56
C GLN A 256 -13.90 -15.75 -22.11
N TYR A 257 -12.74 -15.81 -22.76
CA TYR A 257 -11.66 -14.84 -22.56
C TYR A 257 -11.91 -13.59 -23.39
N GLY A 258 -11.46 -12.44 -22.88
CA GLY A 258 -11.58 -11.17 -23.58
C GLY A 258 -10.63 -11.05 -24.78
N ALA A 259 -10.69 -9.89 -25.44
CA ALA A 259 -9.85 -9.58 -26.58
C ALA A 259 -8.36 -9.57 -26.18
N ASN A 260 -7.48 -10.16 -26.99
CA ASN A 260 -6.03 -10.07 -26.78
C ASN A 260 -5.44 -8.91 -27.60
N GLU A 261 -6.01 -7.72 -27.42
CA GLU A 261 -5.68 -6.53 -28.19
C GLU A 261 -4.95 -5.50 -27.32
N PRO A 262 -4.00 -4.72 -27.88
CA PRO A 262 -3.37 -3.63 -27.17
C PRO A 262 -4.36 -2.49 -26.92
N ALA A 263 -4.22 -1.81 -25.79
CA ALA A 263 -5.12 -0.73 -25.37
C ALA A 263 -4.56 0.65 -25.76
N GLU A 264 -4.53 0.93 -27.06
CA GLU A 264 -3.89 2.13 -27.63
C GLU A 264 -4.87 3.30 -27.74
N SER A 265 -6.07 3.05 -28.28
CA SER A 265 -7.10 4.06 -28.54
C SER A 265 -7.85 4.51 -27.28
N ASP A 266 -8.22 5.78 -27.26
CA ASP A 266 -9.10 6.45 -26.30
C ASP A 266 -10.30 7.12 -26.97
N ASP A 267 -10.66 6.68 -28.19
CA ASP A 267 -11.83 7.17 -28.91
C ASP A 267 -13.11 6.81 -28.14
N THR A 268 -13.83 7.83 -27.69
CA THR A 268 -15.07 7.68 -26.89
C THR A 268 -16.27 7.18 -27.70
N THR A 269 -16.19 7.17 -29.03
CA THR A 269 -17.23 6.60 -29.91
C THR A 269 -17.16 5.08 -29.97
N TYR A 270 -16.01 4.51 -29.62
CA TYR A 270 -15.76 3.07 -29.61
C TYR A 270 -16.15 2.44 -28.27
N PRO A 271 -16.48 1.13 -28.23
CA PRO A 271 -16.70 0.41 -26.99
C PRO A 271 -15.53 0.58 -26.02
N ARG A 272 -15.83 0.91 -24.77
CA ARG A 272 -14.83 0.98 -23.70
C ARG A 272 -14.16 -0.39 -23.54
N TYR A 273 -12.85 -0.43 -23.60
CA TYR A 273 -12.05 -1.63 -23.45
C TYR A 273 -11.65 -1.80 -21.99
N ILE A 274 -12.43 -2.58 -21.23
CA ILE A 274 -12.27 -2.75 -19.79
C ILE A 274 -11.07 -3.65 -19.48
N ARG A 275 -10.20 -3.09 -18.66
CA ARG A 275 -8.98 -3.70 -18.14
C ARG A 275 -9.07 -3.84 -16.63
N ILE A 276 -8.24 -4.70 -16.04
CA ILE A 276 -8.23 -4.92 -14.60
C ILE A 276 -7.79 -3.66 -13.84
N THR A 277 -6.94 -2.86 -14.47
CA THR A 277 -6.50 -1.55 -13.97
C THR A 277 -7.59 -0.49 -14.00
N ASP A 278 -8.64 -0.68 -14.80
CA ASP A 278 -9.74 0.27 -14.91
C ASP A 278 -10.78 0.10 -13.79
N ILE A 279 -10.69 -1.00 -13.03
CA ILE A 279 -11.65 -1.35 -11.99
C ILE A 279 -11.13 -0.85 -10.63
N THR A 280 -11.95 -0.09 -9.90
CA THR A 280 -11.64 0.37 -8.54
C THR A 280 -11.83 -0.76 -7.53
N ALA A 281 -11.30 -0.59 -6.31
CA ALA A 281 -11.50 -1.54 -5.22
C ALA A 281 -12.99 -1.72 -4.84
N ASN A 282 -13.83 -0.72 -5.15
CA ASN A 282 -15.26 -0.72 -4.84
C ASN A 282 -16.11 -1.26 -6.01
N GLY A 283 -15.49 -1.75 -7.08
CA GLY A 283 -16.21 -2.32 -8.22
C GLY A 283 -16.77 -1.28 -9.19
N GLU A 284 -16.16 -0.10 -9.27
CA GLU A 284 -16.52 0.95 -10.22
C GLU A 284 -15.46 1.09 -11.33
N LEU A 285 -15.79 1.78 -12.42
CA LEU A 285 -14.84 2.05 -13.49
C LEU A 285 -14.20 3.43 -13.33
N ARG A 286 -12.87 3.47 -13.32
CA ARG A 286 -12.05 4.70 -13.30
C ARG A 286 -12.24 5.51 -14.58
N PRO A 287 -12.77 6.73 -14.56
CA PRO A 287 -12.90 7.55 -15.76
C PRO A 287 -11.54 7.85 -16.42
N GLU A 288 -10.51 8.09 -15.61
CA GLU A 288 -9.17 8.53 -16.02
C GLU A 288 -8.35 7.46 -16.75
N THR A 289 -8.75 6.19 -16.67
CA THR A 289 -8.04 5.07 -17.33
C THR A 289 -8.72 4.62 -18.62
N PHE A 290 -9.65 5.42 -19.15
CA PHE A 290 -10.42 5.07 -20.34
C PHE A 290 -9.51 4.66 -21.50
N LYS A 291 -9.83 3.50 -22.06
CA LYS A 291 -9.35 3.03 -23.35
C LYS A 291 -10.52 2.41 -24.09
N SER A 292 -10.42 2.35 -25.40
CA SER A 292 -11.45 1.81 -26.26
C SER A 292 -10.86 0.83 -27.28
N LEU A 293 -11.74 0.03 -27.88
CA LEU A 293 -11.37 -0.95 -28.89
C LEU A 293 -12.28 -0.77 -30.10
N GLU A 294 -11.68 -0.77 -31.28
CA GLU A 294 -12.42 -0.61 -32.54
C GLU A 294 -13.58 -1.61 -32.65
N PRO A 295 -14.79 -1.19 -33.12
CA PRO A 295 -15.97 -2.05 -33.16
C PRO A 295 -15.76 -3.41 -33.85
N SER A 296 -14.95 -3.44 -34.91
CA SER A 296 -14.61 -4.65 -35.67
C SER A 296 -13.91 -5.71 -34.82
N LYS A 297 -13.07 -5.28 -33.87
CA LYS A 297 -12.33 -6.11 -32.90
C LYS A 297 -13.14 -6.39 -31.63
N ALA A 298 -13.97 -5.43 -31.21
CA ALA A 298 -14.75 -5.52 -29.98
C ALA A 298 -16.00 -6.43 -30.10
N LYS A 299 -16.51 -6.67 -31.31
CA LYS A 299 -17.80 -7.33 -31.58
C LYS A 299 -18.03 -8.64 -30.82
N ASP A 300 -16.99 -9.48 -30.67
CA ASP A 300 -17.10 -10.81 -30.05
C ASP A 300 -16.91 -10.76 -28.53
N TYR A 301 -16.57 -9.59 -27.99
CA TYR A 301 -16.22 -9.38 -26.58
C TYR A 301 -17.09 -8.32 -25.92
N LEU A 302 -18.24 -7.99 -26.49
CA LEU A 302 -19.17 -7.03 -25.90
C LEU A 302 -19.74 -7.55 -24.58
N LEU A 303 -20.00 -6.61 -23.66
CA LEU A 303 -20.58 -6.86 -22.36
C LEU A 303 -22.05 -6.45 -22.32
N ASP A 304 -22.86 -7.32 -21.72
CA ASP A 304 -24.24 -7.06 -21.35
C ASP A 304 -24.31 -6.64 -19.87
N LYS A 305 -25.30 -5.81 -19.54
CA LYS A 305 -25.61 -5.48 -18.15
C LYS A 305 -25.92 -6.75 -17.33
N GLY A 306 -25.13 -6.93 -16.27
CA GLY A 306 -25.15 -8.11 -15.41
C GLY A 306 -24.12 -9.18 -15.78
N ASP A 307 -23.22 -8.93 -16.73
CA ASP A 307 -22.05 -9.80 -16.91
C ASP A 307 -21.07 -9.64 -15.76
N VAL A 308 -20.52 -10.77 -15.29
CA VAL A 308 -19.49 -10.79 -14.23
C VAL A 308 -18.16 -11.15 -14.86
N LEU A 309 -17.18 -10.26 -14.72
CA LEU A 309 -15.81 -10.45 -15.19
C LEU A 309 -14.93 -11.01 -14.07
N PHE A 310 -14.09 -12.00 -14.40
CA PHE A 310 -13.14 -12.64 -13.50
C PHE A 310 -11.72 -12.41 -13.98
N ALA A 311 -10.83 -11.94 -13.11
CA ALA A 311 -9.41 -11.80 -13.39
C ALA A 311 -8.70 -13.16 -13.39
N ARG A 312 -7.94 -13.44 -14.44
CA ARG A 312 -7.31 -14.76 -14.62
C ARG A 312 -5.85 -14.83 -14.22
N SER A 313 -5.13 -13.70 -14.18
CA SER A 313 -3.66 -13.67 -14.07
C SER A 313 -3.11 -12.46 -13.31
N GLY A 314 -1.95 -12.64 -12.68
CA GLY A 314 -1.22 -11.61 -11.93
C GLY A 314 -1.67 -11.42 -10.49
N ALA A 315 -1.27 -10.31 -9.85
CA ALA A 315 -1.62 -10.01 -8.45
C ALA A 315 -3.13 -9.80 -8.19
N THR A 316 -3.94 -9.84 -9.26
CA THR A 316 -5.39 -9.61 -9.25
C THR A 316 -6.19 -10.88 -9.51
N VAL A 317 -5.56 -12.05 -9.65
CA VAL A 317 -6.27 -13.32 -9.93
C VAL A 317 -7.38 -13.54 -8.92
N GLY A 318 -8.57 -13.90 -9.41
CA GLY A 318 -9.76 -14.09 -8.59
C GLY A 318 -10.54 -12.81 -8.27
N LYS A 319 -10.04 -11.61 -8.60
CA LYS A 319 -10.88 -10.43 -8.51
C LYS A 319 -12.03 -10.52 -9.50
N THR A 320 -13.20 -10.08 -9.06
CA THR A 320 -14.41 -10.07 -9.89
C THR A 320 -15.02 -8.69 -10.01
N PHE A 321 -15.70 -8.43 -11.12
CA PHE A 321 -16.36 -7.17 -11.39
C PHE A 321 -17.72 -7.41 -12.02
N LEU A 322 -18.76 -6.82 -11.43
CA LEU A 322 -20.12 -6.84 -11.98
C LEU A 322 -20.28 -5.65 -12.93
N PHE A 323 -20.48 -5.91 -14.22
CA PHE A 323 -20.73 -4.86 -15.19
C PHE A 323 -22.19 -4.40 -15.12
N ASN A 324 -22.42 -3.22 -14.56
CA ASN A 324 -23.76 -2.64 -14.41
C ASN A 324 -23.91 -1.24 -15.06
N ALA A 325 -22.88 -0.77 -15.76
CA ALA A 325 -22.85 0.54 -16.39
C ALA A 325 -23.66 0.56 -17.70
N ASP A 326 -24.26 1.72 -18.00
CA ASP A 326 -25.02 1.94 -19.23
C ASP A 326 -24.12 2.50 -20.34
N ILE A 327 -23.10 1.72 -20.70
CA ILE A 327 -22.11 2.08 -21.73
C ILE A 327 -21.86 0.87 -22.63
N LYS A 328 -21.48 1.11 -23.90
CA LYS A 328 -20.91 0.05 -24.73
C LYS A 328 -19.52 -0.28 -24.23
N ALA A 329 -19.30 -1.52 -23.83
CA ALA A 329 -18.02 -1.98 -23.33
C ALA A 329 -17.67 -3.37 -23.86
N CYS A 330 -16.37 -3.62 -23.95
CA CYS A 330 -15.76 -4.93 -24.15
C CYS A 330 -14.68 -5.15 -23.08
N TYR A 331 -14.06 -6.34 -23.05
CA TYR A 331 -13.13 -6.71 -21.98
C TYR A 331 -11.84 -7.33 -22.52
N ALA A 332 -10.73 -7.11 -21.81
CA ALA A 332 -9.40 -7.57 -22.18
C ALA A 332 -9.14 -9.04 -21.85
N GLY A 333 -8.15 -9.65 -22.52
CA GLY A 333 -7.89 -11.10 -22.52
C GLY A 333 -7.44 -11.73 -21.19
N TYR A 334 -7.06 -10.90 -20.20
CA TYR A 334 -6.82 -11.34 -18.82
C TYR A 334 -8.10 -11.32 -17.95
N LEU A 335 -9.24 -10.98 -18.52
CA LEU A 335 -10.57 -11.09 -17.93
C LEU A 335 -11.35 -12.22 -18.60
N ILE A 336 -12.22 -12.85 -17.81
CA ILE A 336 -13.08 -13.96 -18.22
C ILE A 336 -14.52 -13.58 -17.92
N LYS A 337 -15.40 -13.67 -18.92
CA LYS A 337 -16.81 -13.30 -18.77
C LYS A 337 -17.67 -14.46 -18.30
N ALA A 338 -18.54 -14.20 -17.33
CA ALA A 338 -19.63 -15.07 -16.89
C ALA A 338 -20.97 -14.35 -17.10
N SER A 339 -21.80 -14.89 -18.00
CA SER A 339 -23.15 -14.40 -18.27
C SER A 339 -24.16 -15.33 -17.62
N CYS A 340 -24.80 -14.90 -16.53
CA CYS A 340 -25.73 -15.72 -15.76
C CYS A 340 -27.02 -16.03 -16.56
N ASP A 341 -27.54 -17.26 -16.45
CA ASP A 341 -28.95 -17.53 -16.78
C ASP A 341 -29.80 -16.90 -15.68
N LYS A 342 -30.37 -15.72 -15.97
CA LYS A 342 -31.13 -14.90 -15.01
C LYS A 342 -32.33 -15.64 -14.41
N ARG A 343 -32.83 -16.71 -15.05
CA ARG A 343 -33.88 -17.58 -14.48
C ARG A 343 -33.40 -18.41 -13.29
N ARG A 344 -32.09 -18.70 -13.23
CA ARG A 344 -31.46 -19.51 -12.18
C ARG A 344 -30.65 -18.68 -11.19
N MET A 345 -29.92 -17.67 -11.67
CA MET A 345 -28.97 -16.92 -10.85
C MET A 345 -29.06 -15.41 -11.11
N LEU A 346 -29.15 -14.61 -10.05
CA LEU A 346 -28.92 -13.17 -10.14
C LEU A 346 -27.41 -12.89 -10.28
N PRO A 347 -26.97 -12.08 -11.26
CA PRO A 347 -25.59 -11.63 -11.36
C PRO A 347 -25.01 -11.04 -10.08
N GLU A 348 -25.82 -10.28 -9.35
CA GLU A 348 -25.47 -9.65 -8.09
C GLU A 348 -25.21 -10.70 -7.00
N TYR A 349 -26.00 -11.77 -6.98
CA TYR A 349 -25.77 -12.88 -6.05
C TYR A 349 -24.45 -13.58 -6.36
N LEU A 350 -24.18 -13.87 -7.64
CA LEU A 350 -22.89 -14.43 -8.06
C LEU A 350 -21.74 -13.51 -7.65
N TYR A 351 -21.88 -12.21 -7.86
CA TYR A 351 -20.88 -11.23 -7.46
C TYR A 351 -20.63 -11.21 -5.93
N TYR A 352 -21.68 -11.27 -5.11
CA TYR A 352 -21.49 -11.36 -3.65
C TYR A 352 -20.91 -12.71 -3.21
N TYR A 353 -21.28 -13.81 -3.87
CA TYR A 353 -20.64 -15.10 -3.63
C TYR A 353 -19.12 -15.01 -3.87
N THR A 354 -18.67 -14.33 -4.92
CA THR A 354 -17.24 -14.14 -5.19
C THR A 354 -16.56 -13.13 -4.25
N GLN A 355 -17.31 -12.43 -3.40
CA GLN A 355 -16.75 -11.63 -2.30
C GLN A 355 -16.67 -12.40 -0.96
N SER A 356 -17.12 -13.65 -0.93
CA SER A 356 -17.18 -14.45 0.31
C SER A 356 -15.84 -15.11 0.66
N GLY A 357 -15.72 -15.52 1.93
CA GLY A 357 -14.62 -16.37 2.40
C GLY A 357 -14.65 -17.76 1.76
N ALA A 358 -15.83 -18.29 1.40
CA ALA A 358 -15.93 -19.56 0.68
C ALA A 358 -15.25 -19.48 -0.71
N TYR A 359 -15.43 -18.37 -1.42
CA TYR A 359 -14.73 -18.10 -2.67
C TYR A 359 -13.22 -17.95 -2.46
N GLU A 360 -12.81 -17.25 -1.41
CA GLU A 360 -11.39 -17.04 -1.09
C GLU A 360 -10.68 -18.37 -0.80
N CYS A 361 -11.31 -19.25 -0.01
CA CYS A 361 -10.80 -20.60 0.26
C CYS A 361 -10.68 -21.43 -1.02
N TRP A 362 -11.70 -21.42 -1.89
CA TRP A 362 -11.65 -22.11 -3.17
C TRP A 362 -10.50 -21.58 -4.04
N LYS A 363 -10.37 -20.26 -4.18
CA LYS A 363 -9.30 -19.61 -4.94
C LYS A 363 -7.92 -20.04 -4.44
N ASN A 364 -7.72 -20.04 -3.12
CA ASN A 364 -6.46 -20.46 -2.49
C ASN A 364 -6.18 -21.96 -2.72
N SER A 365 -7.20 -22.82 -2.72
CA SER A 365 -7.01 -24.25 -3.05
C SER A 365 -6.55 -24.47 -4.50
N VAL A 366 -7.01 -23.62 -5.43
CA VAL A 366 -6.56 -23.69 -6.84
C VAL A 366 -5.10 -23.26 -6.95
N PHE A 367 -4.67 -22.26 -6.17
CA PHE A 367 -3.27 -21.79 -6.18
C PHE A 367 -2.29 -22.79 -5.60
N ILE A 368 -2.65 -23.51 -4.54
CA ILE A 368 -1.79 -24.56 -3.96
C ILE A 368 -1.45 -25.64 -5.01
N GLN A 369 -2.38 -25.89 -5.94
CA GLN A 369 -2.23 -26.90 -6.99
C GLN A 369 -1.46 -26.41 -8.22
N SER A 370 -0.96 -25.16 -8.26
CA SER A 370 -0.33 -24.57 -9.43
C SER A 370 0.93 -23.78 -9.10
N THR A 371 2.02 -24.03 -9.83
CA THR A 371 3.28 -23.27 -9.71
C THR A 371 3.15 -21.80 -10.14
N ILE A 372 2.14 -21.49 -10.97
CA ILE A 372 1.82 -20.13 -11.43
C ILE A 372 0.41 -19.78 -10.97
N GLN A 373 0.27 -18.65 -10.27
CA GLN A 373 -1.03 -18.15 -9.81
C GLN A 373 -1.86 -17.61 -10.98
N ASN A 374 -2.57 -18.51 -11.66
CA ASN A 374 -3.54 -18.21 -12.72
C ASN A 374 -4.77 -19.10 -12.56
N ILE A 375 -5.97 -18.59 -12.89
CA ILE A 375 -7.22 -19.37 -12.91
C ILE A 375 -7.85 -19.25 -14.28
N GLY A 376 -7.90 -20.38 -15.01
CA GLY A 376 -8.53 -20.47 -16.33
C GLY A 376 -10.06 -20.53 -16.26
N ALA A 377 -10.71 -20.34 -17.41
CA ALA A 377 -12.18 -20.44 -17.53
C ALA A 377 -12.69 -21.83 -17.16
N ASP A 378 -11.93 -22.88 -17.44
CA ASP A 378 -12.23 -24.26 -17.07
C ASP A 378 -12.34 -24.44 -15.55
N LYS A 379 -11.40 -23.86 -14.79
CA LYS A 379 -11.40 -23.89 -13.32
C LYS A 379 -12.57 -23.09 -12.76
N TYR A 380 -12.79 -21.86 -13.21
CA TYR A 380 -13.94 -21.06 -12.78
C TYR A 380 -15.28 -21.77 -13.04
N GLN A 381 -15.43 -22.38 -14.22
CA GLN A 381 -16.64 -23.13 -14.57
C GLN A 381 -16.96 -24.31 -13.64
N MET A 382 -15.94 -24.87 -12.98
CA MET A 382 -16.08 -25.97 -12.03
C MET A 382 -16.21 -25.51 -10.58
N MET A 383 -16.20 -24.21 -10.29
CA MET A 383 -16.46 -23.70 -8.95
C MET A 383 -17.86 -24.09 -8.46
N TYR A 384 -17.95 -24.66 -7.26
CA TYR A 384 -19.24 -24.94 -6.62
C TYR A 384 -19.87 -23.67 -6.06
N ILE A 385 -21.19 -23.55 -6.19
CA ILE A 385 -21.97 -22.39 -5.74
C ILE A 385 -23.32 -22.87 -5.17
N PRO A 386 -23.72 -22.42 -3.97
CA PRO A 386 -25.06 -22.62 -3.45
C PRO A 386 -26.10 -21.81 -4.24
N VAL A 387 -27.26 -22.41 -4.54
CA VAL A 387 -28.32 -21.82 -5.34
C VAL A 387 -29.62 -21.77 -4.52
N PRO A 388 -29.93 -20.62 -3.91
CA PRO A 388 -31.23 -20.37 -3.28
C PRO A 388 -32.34 -20.21 -4.32
N SER A 389 -33.59 -20.13 -3.84
CA SER A 389 -34.69 -19.65 -4.68
C SER A 389 -34.45 -18.23 -5.19
N LYS A 390 -35.11 -17.84 -6.29
CA LYS A 390 -34.94 -16.49 -6.87
C LYS A 390 -35.31 -15.37 -5.91
N ASP A 391 -36.30 -15.56 -5.06
CA ASP A 391 -36.72 -14.54 -4.11
C ASP A 391 -35.76 -14.47 -2.91
N GLU A 392 -35.23 -15.60 -2.44
CA GLU A 392 -34.14 -15.59 -1.45
C GLU A 392 -32.87 -14.93 -2.01
N GLN A 393 -32.51 -15.18 -3.28
CA GLN A 393 -31.37 -14.49 -3.91
C GLN A 393 -31.56 -12.97 -3.89
N LYS A 394 -32.76 -12.45 -4.20
CA LYS A 394 -33.05 -11.00 -4.13
C LYS A 394 -32.88 -10.48 -2.71
N GLN A 395 -33.47 -11.16 -1.73
CA GLN A 395 -33.38 -10.78 -0.32
C GLN A 395 -31.92 -10.75 0.17
N ILE A 396 -31.13 -11.78 -0.18
CA ILE A 396 -29.71 -11.87 0.15
C ILE A 396 -28.93 -10.73 -0.50
N VAL A 397 -29.17 -10.45 -1.78
CA VAL A 397 -28.51 -9.35 -2.51
C VAL A 397 -28.81 -8.01 -1.85
N GLU A 398 -30.08 -7.71 -1.56
CA GLU A 398 -30.49 -6.46 -0.92
C GLU A 398 -29.86 -6.30 0.47
N TYR A 399 -29.90 -7.36 1.28
CA TYR A 399 -29.28 -7.37 2.61
C TYR A 399 -27.77 -7.13 2.53
N THR A 400 -27.10 -7.89 1.65
CA THR A 400 -25.64 -7.87 1.52
C THR A 400 -25.15 -6.54 0.97
N MET A 401 -25.89 -5.95 0.02
CA MET A 401 -25.61 -4.62 -0.51
C MET A 401 -25.70 -3.55 0.57
N ARG A 402 -26.80 -3.51 1.34
CA ARG A 402 -26.97 -2.53 2.43
C ARG A 402 -25.87 -2.66 3.49
N LYS A 403 -25.53 -3.89 3.89
CA LYS A 403 -24.46 -4.13 4.86
C LYS A 403 -23.10 -3.73 4.30
N SER A 404 -22.80 -4.06 3.04
CA SER A 404 -21.55 -3.70 2.38
C SER A 404 -21.34 -2.19 2.34
N GLN A 405 -22.37 -1.42 1.99
CA GLN A 405 -22.32 0.05 1.98
C GLN A 405 -21.97 0.64 3.35
N ILE A 406 -22.51 0.09 4.45
CA ILE A 406 -22.19 0.53 5.81
C ILE A 406 -20.73 0.26 6.14
N PHE A 407 -20.22 -0.94 5.81
CA PHE A 407 -18.81 -1.28 6.03
C PHE A 407 -17.88 -0.41 5.18
N ASP A 408 -18.21 -0.19 3.92
CA ASP A 408 -17.39 0.60 3.00
C ASP A 408 -17.31 2.07 3.43
N ALA A 409 -18.43 2.65 3.88
CA ALA A 409 -18.44 3.99 4.46
C ALA A 409 -17.58 4.08 5.73
N ALA A 410 -17.66 3.08 6.61
CA ALA A 410 -16.86 3.04 7.84
C ALA A 410 -15.35 2.88 7.55
N ILE A 411 -15.00 2.02 6.59
CA ILE A 411 -13.62 1.81 6.14
C ILE A 411 -13.07 3.10 5.51
N SER A 412 -13.82 3.73 4.60
CA SER A 412 -13.42 4.98 3.96
C SER A 412 -13.17 6.09 4.98
N LYS A 413 -14.07 6.26 5.97
CA LYS A 413 -13.89 7.24 7.05
C LYS A 413 -12.63 6.95 7.88
N ALA A 414 -12.38 5.69 8.22
CA ALA A 414 -11.20 5.30 8.99
C ALA A 414 -9.89 5.51 8.19
N GLN A 415 -9.90 5.24 6.88
CA GLN A 415 -8.77 5.51 5.99
C GLN A 415 -8.46 7.00 5.92
N HIS A 416 -9.49 7.84 5.75
CA HIS A 416 -9.32 9.28 5.75
C HIS A 416 -8.79 9.81 7.10
N GLN A 417 -9.22 9.25 8.23
CA GLN A 417 -8.64 9.58 9.53
C GLN A 417 -7.15 9.24 9.64
N VAL A 418 -6.71 8.12 9.04
CA VAL A 418 -5.29 7.76 8.99
C VAL A 418 -4.50 8.78 8.17
N GLU A 419 -5.01 9.20 7.02
CA GLU A 419 -4.39 10.23 6.18
C GLU A 419 -4.22 11.55 6.95
N LEU A 420 -5.30 12.05 7.57
CA LEU A 420 -5.25 13.28 8.37
C LEU A 420 -4.28 13.19 9.56
N LEU A 421 -4.16 12.03 10.20
CA LEU A 421 -3.20 11.82 11.29
C LEU A 421 -1.75 11.84 10.78
N GLN A 422 -1.50 11.31 9.59
CA GLN A 422 -0.18 11.36 8.95
C GLN A 422 0.21 12.79 8.58
N GLU A 423 -0.72 13.54 7.97
CA GLU A 423 -0.54 14.96 7.67
C GLU A 423 -0.31 15.78 8.94
N TYR A 424 -1.12 15.55 9.98
CA TYR A 424 -0.95 16.21 11.27
C TYR A 424 0.40 15.91 11.91
N LYS A 425 0.87 14.66 11.85
CA LYS A 425 2.20 14.28 12.35
C LYS A 425 3.30 15.06 11.64
N GLN A 426 3.24 15.13 10.31
CA GLN A 426 4.25 15.81 9.50
C GLN A 426 4.24 17.33 9.73
N SER A 427 3.05 17.92 9.82
CA SER A 427 2.86 19.32 10.19
C SER A 427 3.41 19.62 11.59
N LEU A 428 3.10 18.78 12.59
CA LEU A 428 3.59 18.95 13.95
C LEU A 428 5.12 18.90 14.03
N ILE A 429 5.74 17.92 13.36
CA ILE A 429 7.21 17.84 13.28
C ILE A 429 7.74 19.16 12.70
N THR A 430 7.21 19.59 11.57
CA THR A 430 7.66 20.79 10.86
C THR A 430 7.50 22.05 11.71
N GLU A 431 6.33 22.29 12.32
CA GLU A 431 6.09 23.45 13.19
C GLU A 431 7.06 23.51 14.37
N VAL A 432 7.35 22.37 14.99
CA VAL A 432 8.21 22.31 16.17
C VAL A 432 9.68 22.50 15.79
N VAL A 433 10.19 21.79 14.78
CA VAL A 433 11.61 21.91 14.39
C VAL A 433 11.93 23.18 13.60
N THR A 434 10.93 24.01 13.31
CA THR A 434 11.10 25.36 12.75
C THR A 434 10.85 26.47 13.77
N GLY A 435 10.45 26.12 14.99
CA GLY A 435 10.16 27.08 16.05
C GLY A 435 8.85 27.85 15.87
N LYS A 436 7.99 27.45 14.93
CA LYS A 436 6.61 27.97 14.83
C LYS A 436 5.78 27.63 16.08
N ARG A 437 6.17 26.55 16.78
CA ARG A 437 5.56 26.09 18.03
C ARG A 437 6.65 25.89 19.08
N LYS A 438 6.53 26.57 20.22
CA LYS A 438 7.45 26.41 21.35
C LYS A 438 7.17 25.11 22.08
N VAL A 439 8.23 24.39 22.43
CA VAL A 439 8.18 23.24 23.34
C VAL A 439 8.57 23.72 24.73
N SER A 440 7.71 23.43 25.71
CA SER A 440 7.88 23.80 27.12
C SER A 440 8.53 22.70 27.93
#